data_AF-A0A0F9SLV9-F1
#
_entry.id   AF-A0A0F9SLV9-F1
#
_cell.length_a   1.000
_cell.length_b   1.000
_cell.length_c   1.000
_cell.angle_alpha   90.00
_cell.angle_beta   90.00
_cell.angle_gamma   90.00
#
_symmetry.space_group_name_H-M   'P 1'
#
loop_
_entity.id
_entity.type
_entity.pdbx_description
1 polymer ?
#
loop_
_entity_poly.entity_id
_entity_poly.type
_entity_poly.pdbx_seq_one_letter_code
_entity_poly.pdbx_strand_id
1 'polypeptide(L)' 'MLTLARFATAMSLAVSLSPNSGVAETITSARYTDPTTRYDHGILGDAVEWGALEVTLDNATKRRFILPDTLVF' A
#
# COMPACT_ATOMS: atom_id res chain seq x y z
N MET A 1 -50.69 -22.11 -10.42
CA MET A 1 -50.17 -21.22 -9.37
C MET A 1 -48.83 -20.69 -9.80
N LEU A 2 -48.69 -19.38 -9.72
CA LEU A 2 -47.70 -18.52 -10.34
C LEU A 2 -46.35 -18.61 -9.60
N THR A 3 -45.24 -18.55 -10.35
CA THR A 3 -43.92 -18.01 -9.94
C THR A 3 -43.20 -18.61 -8.73
N LEU A 4 -42.39 -19.66 -8.96
CA LEU A 4 -41.19 -19.91 -8.13
C LEU A 4 -39.87 -19.67 -8.88
N ALA A 5 -39.90 -19.60 -10.21
CA ALA A 5 -38.70 -19.45 -11.04
C ALA A 5 -38.20 -18.01 -11.21
N ARG A 6 -38.83 -17.00 -10.58
CA ARG A 6 -38.45 -15.59 -10.73
C ARG A 6 -37.57 -15.02 -9.59
N PHE A 7 -37.40 -15.77 -8.50
CA PHE A 7 -36.59 -15.30 -7.36
C PHE A 7 -35.13 -15.76 -7.40
N ALA A 8 -34.81 -16.87 -8.08
CA ALA A 8 -33.45 -17.39 -8.11
C ALA A 8 -32.50 -16.54 -8.99
N THR A 9 -32.97 -15.99 -10.11
CA THR A 9 -32.12 -15.24 -11.05
C THR A 9 -31.80 -13.82 -10.57
N ALA A 10 -32.63 -13.23 -9.69
CA ALA A 10 -32.42 -11.88 -9.20
C ALA A 10 -31.30 -11.76 -8.15
N MET A 11 -31.01 -12.84 -7.42
CA MET A 11 -30.06 -12.81 -6.31
C MET A 11 -28.59 -12.97 -6.73
N SER A 12 -28.32 -13.64 -7.85
CA SER A 12 -26.96 -13.78 -8.39
C SER A 12 -26.43 -12.50 -9.05
N LEU A 13 -27.31 -11.64 -9.59
CA LEU A 13 -26.89 -10.38 -10.20
C LEU A 13 -26.62 -9.27 -9.15
N ALA A 14 -27.32 -9.30 -8.01
CA ALA A 14 -27.19 -8.28 -6.97
C ALA A 14 -25.84 -8.35 -6.19
N VAL A 15 -25.25 -9.54 -6.04
CA VAL A 15 -23.94 -9.71 -5.38
C VAL A 15 -22.79 -9.12 -6.20
N SER A 16 -22.96 -9.00 -7.52
CA SER A 16 -21.88 -8.58 -8.43
C SER A 16 -21.68 -7.06 -8.51
N LEU A 17 -22.60 -6.25 -7.96
CA LEU A 17 -22.56 -4.78 -8.02
C LEU A 17 -22.35 -4.11 -6.66
N SER A 18 -22.03 -4.88 -5.61
CA SER A 18 -21.68 -4.25 -4.34
C SER A 18 -20.36 -3.49 -4.51
N PRO A 19 -20.32 -2.16 -4.30
CA PRO A 19 -19.05 -1.43 -4.33
C PRO A 19 -18.16 -2.04 -3.26
N ASN A 20 -17.05 -2.62 -3.69
CA ASN A 20 -16.03 -3.09 -2.76
C ASN A 20 -15.35 -1.85 -2.19
N SER A 21 -15.90 -1.31 -1.10
CA SER A 21 -15.23 -0.30 -0.28
C SER A 21 -14.01 -0.99 0.32
N GLY A 22 -12.92 -1.02 -0.44
CA GLY A 22 -11.64 -1.53 0.05
C GLY A 22 -11.27 -0.75 1.30
N VAL A 23 -11.18 -1.44 2.44
CA VAL A 23 -10.67 -0.84 3.67
C VAL A 23 -9.16 -0.79 3.51
N ALA A 24 -8.66 0.33 2.98
CA ALA A 24 -7.22 0.59 2.94
C ALA A 24 -6.76 0.94 4.36
N GLU A 25 -5.64 0.36 4.79
CA GLU A 25 -4.97 0.74 6.04
C GLU A 25 -4.40 2.16 5.91
N THR A 26 -4.57 2.99 6.94
CA THR A 26 -4.04 4.36 6.93
C THR A 26 -2.56 4.34 7.32
N ILE A 27 -1.70 5.00 6.56
CA ILE A 27 -0.31 5.26 6.99
C ILE A 27 -0.31 6.37 8.04
N THR A 28 0.17 6.08 9.25
CA THR A 28 0.25 7.03 10.35
C THR A 28 1.61 7.71 10.45
N SER A 29 2.68 7.06 9.98
CA SER A 29 4.01 7.65 9.89
C SER A 29 4.87 6.93 8.86
N ALA A 30 5.91 7.62 8.39
CA ALA A 30 6.95 7.06 7.54
C ALA A 30 8.31 7.60 7.98
N ARG A 31 9.36 6.77 7.93
CA ARG A 31 10.73 7.20 8.17
C ARG A 31 11.71 6.46 7.27
N TYR A 32 12.75 7.16 6.84
CA TYR A 32 13.86 6.53 6.16
C TYR A 32 14.70 5.68 7.13
N THR A 33 15.25 4.61 6.58
CA THR A 33 16.11 3.62 7.26
C THR A 33 17.21 3.16 6.31
N ASP A 34 18.29 2.59 6.85
CA ASP A 34 19.48 2.20 6.08
C ASP A 34 20.15 3.38 5.35
N PRO A 35 20.78 4.31 6.09
CA PRO A 35 21.54 5.39 5.46
C PRO A 35 22.65 4.82 4.58
N THR A 36 22.88 5.45 3.44
CA THR A 36 23.81 4.97 2.41
C THR A 36 24.46 6.10 1.63
N THR A 37 25.60 5.82 1.03
CA THR A 37 26.37 6.75 0.16
C THR A 37 26.50 6.19 -1.25
N ARG A 38 25.56 5.34 -1.68
CA ARG A 38 25.59 4.69 -3.01
C ARG A 38 25.38 5.67 -4.17
N TYR A 39 24.78 6.83 -3.89
CA TYR A 39 24.49 7.84 -4.89
C TYR A 39 25.07 9.17 -4.42
N ASP A 40 26.16 9.60 -5.06
CA ASP A 40 26.95 10.77 -4.67
C ASP A 40 26.33 12.08 -5.17
N HIS A 41 25.05 12.31 -4.86
CA HIS A 41 24.34 13.54 -5.20
C HIS A 41 24.15 14.45 -3.99
N GLY A 42 25.25 14.78 -3.32
CA GLY A 42 25.31 15.80 -2.26
C GLY A 42 25.15 17.24 -2.76
N ILE A 43 24.41 17.48 -3.85
CA ILE A 43 24.29 18.80 -4.50
C ILE A 43 23.59 19.82 -3.58
N LEU A 44 22.83 19.35 -2.58
CA LEU A 44 22.13 20.17 -1.58
C LEU A 44 22.80 20.15 -0.19
N GLY A 45 23.97 19.52 -0.05
CA GLY A 45 24.79 19.61 1.16
C GLY A 45 24.69 18.44 2.15
N ASP A 46 23.79 17.47 1.94
CA ASP A 46 23.82 16.16 2.60
C ASP A 46 24.09 15.07 1.55
N ALA A 47 25.07 14.22 1.79
CA ALA A 47 25.45 13.11 0.91
C ALA A 47 24.90 11.76 1.38
N VAL A 48 24.13 11.76 2.48
CA VAL A 48 23.47 10.56 3.00
C VAL A 48 22.11 10.39 2.34
N GLU A 49 22.02 9.34 1.54
CA GLU A 49 20.78 8.84 0.95
C GLU A 49 20.25 7.66 1.77
N TRP A 50 19.10 7.09 1.42
CA TRP A 50 18.48 6.02 2.20
C TRP A 50 18.08 4.81 1.35
N GLY A 51 18.46 3.61 1.79
CA GLY A 51 18.16 2.36 1.08
C GLY A 51 16.77 1.79 1.37
N ALA A 52 16.10 2.26 2.44
CA ALA A 52 14.82 1.73 2.84
C ALA A 52 13.86 2.78 3.42
N LEU A 53 12.56 2.52 3.23
CA LEU A 53 11.47 3.26 3.85
C LEU A 53 10.70 2.31 4.78
N GLU A 54 10.52 2.71 6.04
CA GLU A 54 9.57 2.05 6.93
C GLU A 54 8.33 2.92 7.12
N VAL A 55 7.15 2.32 6.90
CA VAL A 55 5.86 2.93 7.19
C VAL A 55 5.21 2.23 8.38
N THR A 56 4.54 3.01 9.23
CA THR A 56 3.66 2.50 10.29
C THR A 56 2.22 2.74 9.88
N LEU A 57 1.39 1.72 10.01
CA LEU A 57 -0.04 1.76 9.72
C LEU A 57 -0.84 2.09 10.99
N ASP A 58 -2.12 2.42 10.83
CA ASP A 58 -3.06 2.73 11.91
C ASP A 58 -3.29 1.57 12.88
N ASN A 59 -3.14 0.33 12.42
CA ASN A 59 -3.13 -0.87 13.26
C ASN A 59 -1.76 -1.18 13.90
N ALA A 60 -0.84 -0.21 13.92
CA ALA A 60 0.54 -0.32 14.41
C ALA A 60 1.45 -1.29 13.64
N THR A 61 0.96 -1.88 12.54
CA THR A 61 1.79 -2.72 11.68
C THR A 61 2.88 -1.89 11.02
N LYS A 62 4.08 -2.43 10.97
CA LYS A 62 5.21 -1.84 10.24
C LYS A 62 5.45 -2.59 8.94
N ARG A 63 5.63 -1.85 7.85
CA ARG A 63 6.05 -2.37 6.54
C ARG A 63 7.36 -1.70 6.15
N ARG A 64 8.31 -2.48 5.68
CA ARG A 64 9.61 -2.00 5.21
C ARG A 64 9.77 -2.29 3.73
N PHE A 65 10.13 -1.26 2.99
CA PHE A 65 10.43 -1.33 1.57
C PHE A 65 11.93 -1.13 1.40
N ILE A 66 12.60 -2.10 0.80
CA ILE A 66 14.05 -2.07 0.56
C ILE A 66 14.24 -1.98 -0.94
N LEU A 67 15.02 -0.99 -1.38
CA LEU A 67 15.36 -0.84 -2.78
C LEU A 67 16.61 -1.65 -3.13
N PRO A 68 16.74 -2.12 -4.38
CA PRO A 68 18.01 -2.62 -4.90
C PRO A 68 19.12 -1.56 -4.77
N ASP A 69 20.38 -2.00 -4.69
CA ASP A 69 21.53 -1.09 -4.50
C ASP A 69 21.74 -0.07 -5.63
N THR A 70 21.06 -0.23 -6.77
CA THR A 70 21.06 0.72 -7.89
C THR A 70 20.08 1.88 -7.72
N LEU A 71 19.30 1.88 -6.64
CA LEU A 71 18.29 2.89 -6.33
C LEU A 71 18.45 3.38 -4.88
N VAL A 72 18.00 4.61 -4.64
CA VAL A 72 17.88 5.23 -3.32
C VAL A 72 16.51 5.88 -3.21
N PHE A 73 16.04 6.08 -1.98
CA PHE A 73 14.89 6.94 -1.69
C PHE A 73 15.29 8.40 -1.61
#